data_AF-A0A9X5VCM7-F1
#
_entry.id   AF-A0A9X5VCM7-F1
#
_cell.length_a   1.000
_cell.length_b   1.000
_cell.length_c   1.000
_cell.angle_alpha   90.00
_cell.angle_beta   90.00
_cell.angle_gamma   90.00
#
_symmetry.space_group_name_H-M   'P 1'
#
loop_
_entity.id
_entity.type
_entity.pdbx_description
1 polymer ?
#
loop_
_entity_poly.entity_id
_entity_poly.type
_entity_poly.pdbx_seq_one_letter_code
_entity_poly.pdbx_strand_id
1 'polypeptide(L)'
;MATKIVMYSGNSCSKCKRAKEMLENCPVDIEIIERNIDESTDARDYLVSVIESNTLPTLVFVENNEDKHIFRGFDENIGKIMEHLGL
;
A
#
# COMPACT_ATOMS: atom_id res chain seq x y z
N MET A 1 6.82 1.22 -17.28
CA MET A 1 5.74 2.08 -16.76
C MET A 1 5.80 1.93 -15.26
N ALA A 2 5.91 3.03 -14.52
CA ALA A 2 6.02 2.96 -13.07
C ALA A 2 4.76 2.34 -12.47
N THR A 3 4.89 1.32 -11.62
CA THR A 3 3.74 0.76 -10.92
C THR A 3 3.41 1.66 -9.75
N LYS A 4 2.20 2.23 -9.73
CA LYS A 4 1.77 3.17 -8.70
C LYS A 4 1.13 2.42 -7.55
N ILE A 5 1.57 2.69 -6.33
CA ILE A 5 1.11 2.00 -5.12
C ILE A 5 0.71 3.05 -4.09
N VAL A 6 -0.55 3.05 -3.69
CA VAL A 6 -1.03 3.85 -2.56
C VAL A 6 -0.92 3.00 -1.30
N MET A 7 -0.06 3.41 -0.37
CA MET A 7 0.12 2.72 0.91
C MET A 7 -0.56 3.51 2.02
N TYR A 8 -1.59 2.92 2.60
CA TYR A 8 -2.23 3.44 3.81
C TYR A 8 -1.42 3.01 5.03
N SER A 9 -0.92 4.00 5.77
CA SER A 9 -0.08 3.85 6.95
C SER A 9 -0.71 4.53 8.17
N GLY A 10 -0.12 4.27 9.34
CA GLY A 10 -0.46 4.96 10.58
C GLY A 10 0.80 5.25 11.38
N ASN A 11 0.74 6.23 12.28
CA ASN A 11 1.90 6.77 12.97
C ASN A 11 2.61 5.72 13.85
N SER A 12 1.85 4.76 14.37
CA SER A 12 2.31 3.67 15.24
C SER A 12 2.54 2.33 14.52
N CYS A 13 2.61 2.31 13.19
CA CYS A 13 2.67 1.07 12.42
C CYS A 13 4.12 0.69 12.01
N SER A 14 4.77 -0.16 12.79
CA SER A 14 6.11 -0.70 12.47
C SER A 14 6.14 -1.51 11.17
N LYS A 15 5.06 -2.26 10.88
CA LYS A 15 4.91 -3.01 9.62
C LYS A 15 4.85 -2.11 8.40
N CYS A 16 4.30 -0.90 8.53
CA CYS A 16 4.20 0.06 7.44
C CYS A 16 5.58 0.59 7.04
N LYS A 17 6.47 0.86 8.01
CA LYS A 17 7.86 1.24 7.73
C LYS A 17 8.60 0.16 6.95
N ARG A 18 8.50 -1.09 7.40
CA ARG A 18 9.08 -2.24 6.71
C ARG A 18 8.55 -2.38 5.29
N ALA A 19 7.24 -2.25 5.09
CA ALA A 19 6.62 -2.32 3.77
C ALA A 19 7.18 -1.26 2.81
N LYS A 20 7.27 -0.02 3.29
CA LYS A 20 7.82 1.10 2.55
C LYS A 20 9.28 0.85 2.17
N GLU A 21 10.13 0.52 3.13
CA GLU A 21 11.56 0.27 2.87
C GLU A 21 11.75 -0.83 1.83
N MET A 22 10.95 -1.89 1.89
CA MET A 22 11.07 -3.01 0.96
C MET A 22 10.63 -2.64 -0.46
N LEU A 23 9.58 -1.83 -0.58
CA LEU A 23 9.11 -1.29 -1.85
C LEU A 23 10.13 -0.25 -2.38
N GLU A 24 10.66 0.64 -1.56
CA GLU A 24 11.70 1.60 -1.99
C GLU A 24 13.00 0.91 -2.44
N ASN A 25 13.33 -0.26 -1.89
CA ASN A 25 14.47 -1.08 -2.32
C ASN A 25 14.14 -2.06 -3.45
N CYS A 26 12.92 -2.03 -4.00
CA CYS A 26 12.55 -2.92 -5.09
C CYS A 26 13.31 -2.51 -6.36
N PRO A 27 13.86 -3.46 -7.13
CA PRO A 27 14.61 -3.16 -8.36
C PRO A 27 13.71 -2.70 -9.53
N VAL A 28 12.39 -2.60 -9.28
CA VAL A 28 11.37 -2.19 -10.24
C VAL A 28 10.98 -0.74 -10.01
N ASP A 29 10.65 -0.04 -11.08
CA ASP A 29 10.23 1.36 -11.03
C ASP A 29 8.81 1.44 -10.43
N ILE A 30 8.71 1.83 -9.17
CA ILE A 30 7.44 1.95 -8.44
C ILE A 30 7.28 3.35 -7.84
N GLU A 31 6.07 3.89 -7.94
CA GLU A 31 5.69 5.16 -7.33
C GLU A 31 4.84 4.89 -6.08
N ILE A 32 5.43 5.08 -4.90
CA ILE A 32 4.73 4.85 -3.63
C ILE A 32 4.13 6.17 -3.12
N ILE A 33 2.81 6.21 -2.96
CA ILE A 33 2.09 7.31 -2.30
C ILE A 33 1.70 6.86 -0.90
N GLU A 34 2.37 7.39 0.10
CA GLU A 34 2.01 7.16 1.50
C GLU A 34 0.82 8.05 1.91
N ARG A 35 -0.20 7.43 2.52
CA ARG A 35 -1.37 8.09 3.09
C ARG A 35 -1.50 7.71 4.56
N ASN A 36 -1.15 8.64 5.44
CA ASN A 36 -1.25 8.43 6.88
C ASN A 36 -2.70 8.66 7.36
N ILE A 37 -3.33 7.62 7.91
CA ILE A 37 -4.71 7.69 8.40
C ILE A 37 -4.85 8.40 9.76
N ASP A 38 -3.74 8.54 10.51
CA ASP A 38 -3.72 9.30 11.76
C ASP A 38 -3.67 10.81 11.49
N GLU A 39 -3.03 11.22 10.40
CA GLU A 39 -2.91 12.63 10.01
C GLU A 39 -4.04 13.09 9.08
N SER A 40 -4.62 12.16 8.32
CA SER A 40 -5.68 12.44 7.36
C SER A 40 -6.91 11.59 7.64
N THR A 41 -7.96 12.24 8.16
CA THR A 41 -9.26 11.59 8.38
C THR A 41 -9.90 11.12 7.07
N ASP A 42 -9.64 11.82 5.96
CA ASP A 42 -10.09 11.42 4.61
C ASP A 42 -9.45 10.09 4.17
N ALA A 43 -8.13 9.93 4.39
CA ALA A 43 -7.46 8.67 4.10
C ALA A 43 -8.01 7.52 4.95
N ARG A 44 -8.37 7.80 6.21
CA ARG A 44 -9.02 6.82 7.10
C ARG A 44 -10.40 6.43 6.59
N ASP A 45 -11.22 7.42 6.21
CA ASP A 45 -12.57 7.16 5.73
C ASP A 45 -12.53 6.40 4.40
N TYR A 46 -11.65 6.76 3.47
CA TYR A 46 -11.46 6.00 2.24
C TYR A 46 -11.06 4.55 2.50
N LEU A 47 -10.12 4.33 3.43
CA LEU A 47 -9.68 2.97 3.78
C LEU A 47 -10.83 2.10 4.33
N VAL A 48 -11.71 2.68 5.15
CA VAL A 48 -12.79 1.95 5.82
C VAL A 48 -14.05 1.86 4.95
N SER A 49 -14.44 2.95 4.30
CA SER A 49 -15.68 3.08 3.53
C SER A 49 -15.55 2.59 2.10
N VAL A 50 -14.39 2.81 1.45
CA VAL A 50 -14.18 2.45 0.03
C VAL A 50 -13.43 1.14 -0.11
N ILE A 51 -12.31 1.01 0.61
CA ILE A 51 -11.47 -0.20 0.55
C ILE A 51 -12.02 -1.30 1.47
N GLU A 52 -12.93 -0.96 2.39
CA GLU A 52 -13.50 -1.88 3.38
C GLU A 52 -12.43 -2.62 4.18
N SER A 53 -11.34 -1.91 4.52
CA SER A 53 -10.21 -2.44 5.29
C SER A 53 -10.06 -1.69 6.61
N ASN A 54 -9.76 -2.44 7.66
CA ASN A 54 -9.41 -1.91 8.98
C ASN A 54 -7.98 -2.27 9.39
N THR A 55 -7.19 -2.78 8.44
CA THR A 55 -5.85 -3.32 8.70
C THR A 55 -4.79 -2.43 8.09
N LEU A 56 -3.70 -2.21 8.82
CA LEU A 56 -2.53 -1.48 8.34
C LEU A 56 -1.28 -2.38 8.36
N PRO A 57 -0.38 -2.24 7.37
CA PRO A 57 -0.49 -1.43 6.16
C PRO A 57 -1.49 -2.03 5.15
N THR A 58 -2.25 -1.20 4.45
CA THR A 58 -3.01 -1.62 3.25
C THR A 58 -2.36 -1.00 2.02
N LEU A 59 -2.12 -1.82 0.99
CA LEU A 59 -1.46 -1.44 -0.25
C LEU A 59 -2.45 -1.54 -1.40
N VAL A 60 -2.58 -0.48 -2.17
CA VAL A 60 -3.47 -0.43 -3.34
C VAL A 60 -2.62 -0.18 -4.57
N PHE A 61 -2.60 -1.15 -5.47
CA PHE A 61 -1.95 -1.05 -6.76
C PHE A 61 -2.89 -0.36 -7.73
N VAL A 62 -2.44 0.78 -8.22
CA VAL A 62 -3.14 1.61 -9.19
C VAL A 62 -2.50 1.39 -10.56
N GLU A 63 -3.26 0.80 -11.47
CA GLU A 63 -2.86 0.61 -12.86
C GLU A 63 -3.86 1.37 -13.75
N ASN A 64 -3.38 2.19 -14.68
CA ASN A 64 -4.24 3.00 -15.58
C ASN A 64 -5.27 3.90 -14.88
N ASN A 65 -4.97 4.38 -13.66
CA ASN A 65 -5.88 5.15 -12.79
C ASN A 65 -7.06 4.35 -12.20
N GLU A 66 -6.97 3.02 -12.19
CA GLU A 66 -7.95 2.15 -11.51
C GLU A 66 -7.28 1.35 -10.39
N ASP A 67 -7.97 1.27 -9.25
CA ASP A 67 -7.56 0.45 -8.10
C ASP A 67 -7.73 -1.04 -8.46
N LYS A 68 -6.64 -1.69 -8.88
CA LYS A 68 -6.71 -3.06 -9.41
C LYS A 68 -6.50 -4.13 -8.34
N HIS A 69 -5.49 -3.95 -7.49
CA HIS A 69 -5.14 -4.94 -6.47
C HIS A 69 -4.98 -4.31 -5.10
N ILE A 70 -5.79 -4.79 -4.16
CA ILE A 70 -5.80 -4.31 -2.78
C ILE A 70 -5.25 -5.43 -1.89
N PHE A 71 -4.11 -5.16 -1.26
CA PHE A 71 -3.48 -6.06 -0.30
C PHE A 71 -3.62 -5.50 1.11
N ARG A 72 -4.44 -6.17 1.92
CA ARG A 72 -4.68 -5.82 3.32
C ARG A 72 -3.64 -6.54 4.19
N GLY A 73 -2.71 -5.80 4.76
CA GLY A 73 -1.56 -6.34 5.49
C GLY A 73 -0.40 -6.71 4.56
N PHE A 74 0.81 -6.24 4.89
CA PHE A 74 2.00 -6.45 4.08
C PHE A 74 2.62 -7.84 4.25
N ASP A 75 2.86 -8.28 5.49
CA ASP A 75 3.62 -9.50 5.78
C ASP A 75 2.98 -10.76 5.18
N GLU A 76 1.66 -10.84 5.23
CA GLU A 76 0.88 -11.97 4.71
C GLU A 76 0.75 -11.96 3.18
N ASN A 77 0.93 -10.80 2.56
CA ASN A 77 0.76 -10.62 1.11
C ASN A 77 2.07 -10.32 0.38
N ILE A 78 3.20 -10.31 1.08
CA ILE A 78 4.51 -9.95 0.54
C ILE A 78 4.86 -10.73 -0.74
N GLY A 79 4.60 -12.04 -0.74
CA GLY A 79 4.84 -12.89 -1.92
C GLY A 79 3.96 -12.51 -3.11
N LYS A 80 2.68 -12.20 -2.87
CA LYS A 80 1.76 -11.78 -3.93
C LYS A 80 2.10 -10.40 -4.48
N ILE A 81 2.55 -9.50 -3.59
CA ILE A 81 3.01 -8.15 -3.96
C ILE A 81 4.23 -8.27 -4.85
N MET A 82 5.21 -9.12 -4.51
CA MET A 82 6.39 -9.38 -5.34
C MET A 82 6.01 -10.01 -6.68
N GLU A 83 5.14 -11.03 -6.69
CA GLU A 83 4.65 -11.64 -7.93
C GLU A 83 3.98 -10.60 -8.83
N HIS A 84 3.15 -9.70 -8.25
CA HIS A 84 2.46 -8.66 -9.01
C HIS A 84 3.42 -7.60 -9.56
N LEU A 85 4.54 -7.39 -8.86
CA LEU A 85 5.65 -6.56 -9.32
C LEU A 85 6.55 -7.27 -10.35
N GLY A 86 6.31 -8.56 -10.62
CA GLY A 86 7.08 -9.37 -11.57
C GLY A 86 8.44 -9.84 -11.05
N LEU A 87 8.54 -10.02 -9.72
CA LEU A 87 9.74 -10.51 -9.00
C LEU A 87 9.51 -11.92 -8.46
#